data_AF-A0A3D1YIR5-F1
#
_entry.id   AF-A0A3D1YIR5-F1
#
_cell.length_a   1.000
_cell.length_b   1.000
_cell.length_c   1.000
_cell.angle_alpha   90.00
_cell.angle_beta   90.00
_cell.angle_gamma   90.00
#
_symmetry.space_group_name_H-M   'P 1'
#
loop_
_entity.id
_entity.type
_entity.pdbx_description
1 polymer ?
#
loop_
_entity_poly.entity_id
_entity_poly.type
_entity_poly.pdbx_seq_one_letter_code
_entity_poly.pdbx_strand_id
1 'polypeptide(L)'
;MKKKYCLLSFIIFIALLVPITTHSVQAHGGREVGNLNVVVGFGTEPAYEGILNTVELIITSTNPIEAHSKDNNDQESHSSGIDLNAHGNIFASTLIDTGQSFSYEIPEELNNLSIPYHDHMNHKITGTIHVKDGSDSNQIKVMIHSDSVMPDEVTVTPGTTITWKNYDNESHAITSGVMPTPVNKYSPVTGLSDKLEVELTHKNSKRSTVLSLSEDPGNVGKYTSNFVPTDTGIYQIRIFGIIDNIEINEIFVSEGDGGNFDDVTSQDSIQFPNTTSSNRELQNALTGISNSAEQALNSINGFRPILIISLIISIVGAVAGLSALSIILFKK
;
A
#
# COMPACT_ATOMS: atom_id res chain seq x y z
N MET A 1 1.07 -42.71 -60.67
CA MET A 1 0.39 -41.39 -60.59
C MET A 1 1.04 -40.56 -59.50
N LYS A 2 1.09 -39.24 -59.71
CA LYS A 2 1.99 -38.25 -59.09
C LYS A 2 1.64 -37.90 -57.62
N LYS A 3 2.71 -37.62 -56.85
CA LYS A 3 2.87 -36.77 -55.65
C LYS A 3 2.10 -37.14 -54.36
N LYS A 4 2.85 -37.19 -53.25
CA LYS A 4 2.67 -36.32 -52.06
C LYS A 4 3.90 -36.42 -51.15
N TYR A 5 4.50 -35.26 -50.84
CA TYR A 5 5.54 -35.07 -49.83
C TYR A 5 4.91 -35.14 -48.43
N CYS A 6 5.63 -35.66 -47.43
CA CYS A 6 5.44 -35.36 -46.01
C CYS A 6 6.78 -35.63 -45.31
N LEU A 7 7.73 -34.70 -45.42
CA LEU A 7 8.03 -33.63 -44.46
C LEU A 7 8.50 -34.15 -43.10
N LEU A 8 9.80 -33.89 -42.86
CA LEU A 8 10.56 -34.01 -41.62
C LEU A 8 9.75 -33.62 -40.37
N SER A 9 9.70 -34.52 -39.39
CA SER A 9 9.31 -34.17 -38.03
C SER A 9 10.56 -33.67 -37.29
N PHE A 10 10.71 -32.35 -37.18
CA PHE A 10 11.65 -31.71 -36.27
C PHE A 10 10.79 -30.92 -35.27
N ILE A 11 10.53 -31.54 -34.11
CA ILE A 11 9.79 -30.90 -33.03
C ILE A 11 10.74 -29.87 -32.39
N ILE A 12 10.58 -28.61 -32.78
CA ILE A 12 11.19 -27.47 -32.11
C ILE A 12 10.38 -27.21 -30.84
N PHE A 13 10.93 -27.60 -29.70
CA PHE A 13 10.44 -27.21 -28.38
C PHE A 13 10.92 -25.79 -28.10
N ILE A 14 10.25 -24.77 -28.67
CA ILE A 14 10.42 -23.39 -28.22
C ILE A 14 9.72 -23.31 -26.87
N ALA A 15 10.52 -23.45 -25.81
CA ALA A 15 10.13 -22.99 -24.48
C ALA A 15 9.92 -21.49 -24.58
N LEU A 16 8.65 -21.08 -24.62
CA LEU A 16 8.24 -19.69 -24.53
C LEU A 16 8.65 -19.19 -23.14
N LEU A 17 9.85 -18.62 -23.04
CA LEU A 17 10.31 -17.88 -21.88
C LEU A 17 9.38 -16.67 -21.75
N VAL A 18 8.32 -16.81 -20.97
CA VAL A 18 7.53 -15.66 -20.51
C VAL A 18 8.44 -14.95 -19.50
N PRO A 19 8.90 -13.72 -19.76
CA PRO A 19 9.58 -12.96 -18.74
C PRO A 19 8.60 -12.81 -17.58
N ILE A 20 8.97 -13.36 -16.41
CA ILE A 20 8.27 -13.07 -15.16
C ILE A 20 8.58 -11.61 -14.88
N THR A 21 7.78 -10.72 -15.46
CA THR A 21 7.73 -9.32 -15.07
C THR A 21 7.23 -9.31 -13.64
N THR A 22 8.12 -9.04 -12.70
CA THR A 22 7.75 -8.68 -11.33
C THR A 22 6.97 -7.36 -11.43
N HIS A 23 5.66 -7.45 -11.62
CA HIS A 23 4.80 -6.32 -11.33
C HIS A 23 4.91 -6.15 -9.82
N SER A 24 5.54 -5.06 -9.39
CA SER A 24 5.37 -4.58 -8.03
C SER A 24 3.87 -4.41 -7.87
N VAL A 25 3.23 -5.29 -7.10
CA VAL A 25 1.83 -5.13 -6.70
C VAL A 25 1.80 -3.89 -5.85
N GLN A 26 1.54 -2.76 -6.49
CA GLN A 26 1.39 -1.50 -5.82
C GLN A 26 -0.07 -1.45 -5.42
N ALA A 27 -0.34 -1.70 -4.15
CA ALA A 27 -1.68 -1.68 -3.56
C ALA A 27 -2.44 -0.36 -3.82
N HIS A 28 -1.75 0.73 -4.18
CA HIS A 28 -2.36 2.03 -4.34
C HIS A 28 -1.87 2.73 -5.60
N GLY A 29 -2.80 3.31 -6.36
CA GLY A 29 -2.51 4.09 -7.55
C GLY A 29 -2.13 5.52 -7.19
N GLY A 30 -0.94 5.95 -7.61
CA GLY A 30 -0.42 7.30 -7.35
C GLY A 30 -0.23 8.13 -8.61
N ARG A 31 -0.40 9.46 -8.51
CA ARG A 31 0.10 10.42 -9.50
C ARG A 31 0.36 11.80 -8.92
N GLU A 32 1.17 12.58 -9.62
CA GLU A 32 1.46 13.98 -9.29
C GLU A 32 0.44 14.93 -9.94
N VAL A 33 -0.04 15.91 -9.17
CA VAL A 33 -0.90 17.01 -9.61
C VAL A 33 -0.35 18.32 -9.05
N GLY A 34 0.34 19.10 -9.89
CA GLY A 34 1.05 20.29 -9.44
C GLY A 34 2.17 19.93 -8.46
N ASN A 35 2.12 20.47 -7.24
CA ASN A 35 3.03 20.14 -6.14
C ASN A 35 2.53 18.97 -5.28
N LEU A 36 1.38 18.39 -5.58
CA LEU A 36 0.77 17.32 -4.79
C LEU A 36 1.10 15.95 -5.38
N ASN A 37 1.30 14.96 -4.52
CA ASN A 37 1.26 13.55 -4.86
C ASN A 37 0.00 12.95 -4.23
N VAL A 38 -0.86 12.42 -5.10
CA VAL A 38 -2.18 11.88 -4.79
C VAL A 38 -2.13 10.38 -4.98
N VAL A 39 -2.32 9.64 -3.89
CA VAL A 39 -2.29 8.17 -3.88
C VAL A 39 -3.63 7.64 -3.39
N VAL A 40 -4.21 6.69 -4.10
CA VAL A 40 -5.56 6.16 -3.86
C VAL A 40 -5.58 4.64 -3.95
N GLY A 41 -6.31 3.98 -3.06
CA GLY A 41 -6.52 2.53 -3.10
C GLY A 41 -7.65 2.08 -2.19
N PHE A 42 -7.73 0.78 -1.95
CA PHE A 42 -8.58 0.24 -0.90
C PHE A 42 -7.79 0.04 0.40
N GLY A 43 -8.42 0.29 1.55
CA GLY A 43 -7.74 0.16 2.85
C GLY A 43 -7.47 -1.28 3.27
N THR A 44 -8.15 -2.26 2.67
CA THR A 44 -7.83 -3.68 2.80
C THR A 44 -7.85 -4.33 1.42
N GLU A 45 -6.75 -5.00 1.09
CA GLU A 45 -6.54 -5.63 -0.21
C GLU A 45 -6.16 -7.11 -0.05
N PRO A 46 -6.80 -8.04 -0.79
CA PRO A 46 -7.86 -7.78 -1.78
C PRO A 46 -9.14 -7.23 -1.15
N ALA A 47 -9.83 -6.35 -1.88
CA ALA A 47 -11.16 -5.90 -1.47
C ALA A 47 -12.18 -7.00 -1.75
N TYR A 48 -12.87 -7.49 -0.73
CA TYR A 48 -13.86 -8.55 -0.88
C TYR A 48 -15.28 -8.00 -0.91
N GLU A 49 -16.12 -8.50 -1.81
CA GLU A 49 -17.55 -8.17 -1.81
C GLU A 49 -18.22 -8.55 -0.47
N GLY A 50 -19.15 -7.71 -0.01
CA GLY A 50 -19.91 -7.91 1.21
C GLY A 50 -19.18 -7.60 2.52
N ILE A 51 -17.87 -7.32 2.48
CA ILE A 51 -17.04 -7.02 3.66
C ILE A 51 -16.76 -5.52 3.73
N LEU A 52 -16.84 -4.94 4.93
CA LEU A 52 -16.49 -3.54 5.15
C LEU A 52 -15.07 -3.26 4.67
N ASN A 53 -14.93 -2.25 3.82
CA ASN A 53 -13.66 -1.75 3.34
C ASN A 53 -13.66 -0.22 3.38
N THR A 54 -12.57 0.39 2.98
CA THR A 54 -12.41 1.84 2.91
C THR A 54 -11.80 2.22 1.59
N VAL A 55 -12.20 3.36 1.04
CA VAL A 55 -11.35 4.08 0.10
C VAL A 55 -10.29 4.78 0.92
N GLU A 56 -9.03 4.56 0.57
CA GLU A 56 -7.87 5.21 1.16
C GLU A 56 -7.34 6.26 0.20
N LEU A 57 -7.10 7.47 0.72
CA LEU A 57 -6.51 8.59 0.00
C LEU A 57 -5.34 9.12 0.80
N ILE A 58 -4.16 9.19 0.21
CA ILE A 58 -2.98 9.81 0.80
C ILE A 58 -2.62 11.02 -0.05
N ILE A 59 -2.56 12.20 0.58
CA ILE A 59 -2.13 13.45 -0.06
C ILE A 59 -0.84 13.92 0.58
N THR A 60 0.17 14.14 -0.26
CA THR A 60 1.45 14.70 0.15
C THR A 60 1.88 15.83 -0.77
N SER A 61 2.70 16.78 -0.30
CA SER A 61 3.08 18.00 -1.04
C SER A 61 4.59 18.25 -1.07
N THR A 62 5.11 18.68 -2.21
CA THR A 62 6.52 19.11 -2.37
C THR A 62 6.83 20.45 -1.74
N ASN A 63 5.80 21.21 -1.37
CA ASN A 63 5.93 22.45 -0.61
C ASN A 63 5.53 22.15 0.83
N PRO A 64 6.46 22.25 1.80
CA PRO A 64 6.11 22.21 3.21
C PRO A 64 5.15 23.38 3.48
N ILE A 65 3.93 23.08 3.90
CA ILE A 65 3.16 24.07 4.67
C ILE A 65 3.85 24.10 6.02
N GLU A 66 4.39 25.26 6.39
CA GLU A 66 5.02 25.51 7.69
C GLU A 66 4.10 25.02 8.81
N ALA A 67 4.35 23.82 9.31
CA ALA A 67 3.84 23.41 10.59
C ALA A 67 4.53 24.33 11.59
N HIS A 68 3.80 25.30 12.13
CA HIS A 68 4.23 26.14 13.24
C HIS A 68 5.01 25.27 14.24
N SER A 69 6.34 25.38 14.19
CA SER A 69 7.20 24.82 15.21
C SER A 69 6.87 25.58 16.47
N LYS A 70 6.20 24.89 17.40
CA LYS A 70 6.16 25.33 18.79
C LYS A 70 7.62 25.36 19.25
N ASP A 71 8.09 26.59 19.28
CA ASP A 71 9.23 27.07 20.02
C ASP A 71 9.23 26.39 21.40
N ASN A 72 10.17 25.48 21.60
CA ASN A 72 10.56 25.05 22.93
C ASN A 72 12.06 25.24 23.00
N ASN A 73 12.41 26.32 23.71
CA ASN A 73 13.73 26.61 24.24
C ASN A 73 14.46 25.34 24.66
N ASP A 74 15.64 25.12 24.09
CA ASP A 74 16.77 24.63 24.84
C ASP A 74 17.96 25.56 24.58
N GLN A 75 18.55 26.00 25.68
CA GLN A 75 19.62 27.00 25.73
C GLN A 75 20.94 26.49 25.13
N GLU A 76 21.61 27.42 24.44
CA GLU A 76 23.06 27.66 24.37
C GLU A 76 24.03 26.48 24.17
N SER A 77 24.84 26.55 23.11
CA SER A 77 26.21 27.04 23.31
C SER A 77 26.83 27.54 22.00
N HIS A 78 27.59 28.63 22.10
CA HIS A 78 28.41 29.18 21.04
C HIS A 78 29.60 28.25 20.74
N SER A 79 29.67 27.69 19.54
CA SER A 79 30.92 27.28 18.90
C SER A 79 30.66 27.11 17.41
N SER A 80 31.53 27.71 16.58
CA SER A 80 31.75 27.50 15.14
C SER A 80 30.55 27.09 14.28
N GLY A 81 30.16 27.90 13.28
CA GLY A 81 29.00 27.68 12.39
C GLY A 81 29.01 26.44 11.47
N ILE A 82 29.53 25.31 11.94
CA ILE A 82 29.48 23.98 11.31
C ILE A 82 28.17 23.33 11.77
N ASP A 83 27.27 23.08 10.82
CA ASP A 83 26.08 22.26 11.07
C ASP A 83 26.51 20.79 11.21
N LEU A 84 26.56 20.30 12.44
CA LEU A 84 26.94 18.92 12.78
C LEU A 84 25.89 17.88 12.38
N ASN A 85 24.64 18.32 12.17
CA ASN A 85 23.55 17.43 11.79
C ASN A 85 23.40 17.33 10.27
N ALA A 86 23.95 18.29 9.51
CA ALA A 86 23.90 18.29 8.05
C ALA A 86 24.56 17.04 7.44
N HIS A 87 23.82 16.39 6.54
CA HIS A 87 24.22 15.17 5.85
C HIS A 87 25.51 15.36 5.05
N GLY A 88 26.56 14.61 5.41
CA GLY A 88 27.86 14.62 4.74
C GLY A 88 28.67 15.91 4.87
N ASN A 89 28.31 16.80 5.80
CA ASN A 89 28.95 18.11 5.93
C ASN A 89 30.41 18.05 6.43
N ILE A 90 30.76 17.04 7.22
CA ILE A 90 32.11 16.86 7.79
C ILE A 90 32.91 15.84 6.98
N PHE A 91 32.33 14.66 6.72
CA PHE A 91 32.92 13.64 5.87
C PHE A 91 31.86 12.78 5.19
N ALA A 92 32.23 12.21 4.05
CA ALA A 92 31.50 11.14 3.39
C ALA A 92 32.51 10.21 2.70
N SER A 93 32.42 8.91 2.97
CA SER A 93 33.24 7.93 2.27
C SER A 93 32.66 7.63 0.88
N THR A 94 33.49 7.11 -0.01
CA THR A 94 32.98 6.32 -1.15
C THR A 94 32.45 4.97 -0.64
N LEU A 95 32.02 4.08 -1.56
CA LEU A 95 31.75 2.69 -1.20
C LEU A 95 32.99 2.03 -0.58
N ILE A 96 32.77 1.32 0.51
CA ILE A 96 33.73 0.52 1.27
C ILE A 96 33.32 -0.93 1.06
N ASP A 97 33.94 -1.59 0.08
CA ASP A 97 33.70 -3.02 -0.18
C ASP A 97 34.24 -3.90 0.96
N THR A 98 33.82 -5.17 0.99
CA THR A 98 34.22 -6.14 2.02
C THR A 98 35.72 -6.15 2.25
N GLY A 99 36.13 -5.95 3.51
CA GLY A 99 37.52 -5.93 3.94
C GLY A 99 38.27 -4.61 3.69
N GLN A 100 37.69 -3.66 2.95
CA GLN A 100 38.25 -2.32 2.75
C GLN A 100 37.98 -1.41 3.96
N SER A 101 38.65 -0.26 3.97
CA SER A 101 38.50 0.74 5.03
C SER A 101 38.38 2.16 4.49
N PHE A 102 37.71 3.01 5.26
CA PHE A 102 37.71 4.47 5.14
C PHE A 102 38.33 5.08 6.40
N SER A 103 39.11 6.15 6.25
CA SER A 103 39.73 6.84 7.38
C SER A 103 39.49 8.34 7.34
N TYR A 104 39.31 8.95 8.50
CA TYR A 104 39.12 10.40 8.69
C TYR A 104 39.94 10.89 9.88
N GLU A 105 40.70 11.97 9.71
CA GLU A 105 41.47 12.62 10.77
C GLU A 105 40.65 13.77 11.36
N ILE A 106 40.50 13.83 12.68
CA ILE A 106 39.68 14.83 13.37
C ILE A 106 40.41 16.18 13.42
N PRO A 107 39.94 17.24 12.73
CA PRO A 107 40.58 18.55 12.79
C PRO A 107 40.34 19.27 14.12
N GLU A 108 41.22 20.22 14.47
CA GLU A 108 41.13 21.01 15.72
C GLU A 108 39.81 21.76 15.89
N GLU A 109 39.18 22.18 14.79
CA GLU A 109 37.93 22.95 14.79
C GLU A 109 36.71 22.16 15.29
N LEU A 110 36.80 20.83 15.35
CA LEU A 110 35.73 19.97 15.87
C LEU A 110 35.86 19.69 17.38
N ASN A 111 36.80 20.32 18.07
CA ASN A 111 36.97 20.10 19.50
C ASN A 111 35.72 20.47 20.32
N ASN A 112 35.40 19.68 21.33
CA ASN A 112 34.20 19.77 22.16
C ASN A 112 32.86 19.59 21.41
N LEU A 113 32.87 19.00 20.22
CA LEU A 113 31.67 18.69 19.45
C LEU A 113 31.34 17.19 19.50
N SER A 114 30.07 16.87 19.30
CA SER A 114 29.59 15.50 19.12
C SER A 114 29.08 15.35 17.69
N ILE A 115 29.73 14.48 16.92
CA ILE A 115 29.48 14.30 15.50
C ILE A 115 28.68 13.02 15.30
N PRO A 116 27.38 13.10 14.96
CA PRO A 116 26.65 11.92 14.52
C PRO A 116 27.17 11.46 13.15
N TYR A 117 27.05 10.17 12.86
CA TYR A 117 27.30 9.60 11.54
C TYR A 117 26.44 8.35 11.33
N HIS A 118 26.32 7.91 10.09
CA HIS A 118 25.55 6.74 9.71
C HIS A 118 26.13 6.06 8.47
N ASP A 119 25.67 4.85 8.18
CA ASP A 119 25.88 4.21 6.88
C ASP A 119 24.79 4.62 5.89
N HIS A 120 25.20 5.14 4.74
CA HIS A 120 24.35 5.62 3.66
C HIS A 120 23.76 4.48 2.80
N MET A 121 24.23 3.25 2.97
CA MET A 121 23.66 2.07 2.32
C MET A 121 22.63 1.38 3.21
N ASN A 122 22.87 1.32 4.52
CA ASN A 122 21.94 0.83 5.53
C ASN A 122 21.75 1.87 6.66
N HIS A 123 20.70 2.67 6.53
CA HIS A 123 20.37 3.78 7.43
C HIS A 123 20.06 3.38 8.88
N LYS A 124 19.99 2.08 9.20
CA LYS A 124 19.85 1.59 10.59
C LYS A 124 21.18 1.63 11.35
N ILE A 125 22.29 1.66 10.64
CA ILE A 125 23.63 1.68 11.21
C ILE A 125 24.01 3.12 11.49
N THR A 126 24.12 3.48 12.77
CA THR A 126 24.47 4.82 13.22
C THR A 126 25.55 4.78 14.28
N GLY A 127 26.29 5.87 14.42
CA GLY A 127 27.21 6.06 15.54
C GLY A 127 27.46 7.53 15.85
N THR A 128 28.22 7.77 16.92
CA THR A 128 28.55 9.09 17.42
C THR A 128 30.03 9.19 17.75
N ILE A 129 30.66 10.31 17.37
CA ILE A 129 32.04 10.65 17.72
C ILE A 129 31.99 11.84 18.69
N HIS A 130 32.45 11.65 19.92
CA HIS A 130 32.66 12.73 20.88
C HIS A 130 34.11 13.22 20.79
N VAL A 131 34.31 14.48 20.42
CA VAL A 131 35.64 15.09 20.35
C VAL A 131 35.88 15.90 21.62
N LYS A 132 36.92 15.60 22.37
CA LYS A 132 37.29 16.35 23.58
C LYS A 132 38.80 16.39 23.78
N ASP A 133 39.29 17.35 24.54
CA ASP A 133 40.69 17.41 24.93
C ASP A 133 41.11 16.16 25.74
N GLY A 134 42.28 15.63 25.43
CA GLY A 134 42.79 14.40 26.06
C GLY A 134 44.17 14.01 25.52
N SER A 135 44.67 12.86 25.96
CA SER A 135 45.99 12.33 25.61
C SER A 135 45.93 10.97 24.90
N ASP A 136 44.76 10.60 24.37
CA ASP A 136 44.49 9.23 23.91
C ASP A 136 44.71 9.01 22.41
N SER A 137 44.93 7.73 22.09
CA SER A 137 45.28 7.12 20.80
C SER A 137 45.19 7.98 19.54
N ASN A 138 46.29 8.02 18.78
CA ASN A 138 46.34 8.61 17.44
C ASN A 138 45.44 7.88 16.42
N GLN A 139 44.98 6.65 16.73
CA GLN A 139 44.14 5.87 15.82
C GLN A 139 43.05 5.09 16.56
N ILE A 140 41.82 5.14 16.04
CA ILE A 140 40.68 4.34 16.49
C ILE A 140 40.14 3.54 15.30
N LYS A 141 39.72 2.29 15.55
CA LYS A 141 39.07 1.46 14.54
C LYS A 141 37.61 1.22 14.91
N VAL A 142 36.73 1.46 13.94
CA VAL A 142 35.31 1.12 13.98
C VAL A 142 35.08 -0.02 12.97
N MET A 143 34.39 -1.07 13.40
CA MET A 143 34.07 -2.23 12.56
C MET A 143 32.63 -2.11 12.06
N ILE A 144 32.42 -2.16 10.75
CA ILE A 144 31.09 -2.17 10.15
C ILE A 144 30.65 -3.63 10.00
N HIS A 145 29.49 -3.96 10.56
CA HIS A 145 28.79 -5.23 10.42
C HIS A 145 27.44 -5.00 9.73
N SER A 146 26.71 -6.07 9.46
CA SER A 146 25.45 -6.05 8.69
C SER A 146 24.38 -5.10 9.23
N ASP A 147 24.34 -4.87 10.54
CA ASP A 147 23.30 -4.10 11.22
C ASP A 147 23.82 -3.09 12.25
N SER A 148 25.15 -2.96 12.38
CA SER A 148 25.75 -2.18 13.46
C SER A 148 27.19 -1.76 13.13
N VAL A 149 27.65 -0.74 13.85
CA VAL A 149 29.07 -0.38 13.95
C VAL A 149 29.58 -0.68 15.35
N MET A 150 30.83 -1.12 15.47
CA MET A 150 31.45 -1.46 16.75
C MET A 150 32.85 -0.86 16.89
N PRO A 151 33.07 0.03 17.88
CA PRO A 151 32.06 0.67 18.73
C PRO A 151 31.16 1.63 17.93
N ASP A 152 29.92 1.80 18.38
CA ASP A 152 28.96 2.78 17.85
C ASP A 152 29.18 4.18 18.44
N GLU A 153 29.70 4.28 19.66
CA GLU A 153 30.14 5.53 20.28
C GLU A 153 31.65 5.53 20.50
N VAL A 154 32.33 6.58 20.02
CA VAL A 154 33.78 6.77 20.24
C VAL A 154 34.04 8.13 20.86
N THR A 155 35.04 8.20 21.74
CA THR A 155 35.57 9.46 22.23
C THR A 155 37.01 9.63 21.78
N VAL A 156 37.32 10.76 21.16
CA VAL A 156 38.60 11.03 20.51
C VAL A 156 39.07 12.45 20.80
N THR A 157 40.34 12.72 20.53
CA THR A 157 40.92 14.07 20.61
C THR A 157 41.15 14.60 19.19
N PRO A 158 41.26 15.92 18.99
CA PRO A 158 41.76 16.44 17.72
C PRO A 158 43.10 15.80 17.32
N GLY A 159 43.29 15.53 16.02
CA GLY A 159 44.43 14.80 15.45
C GLY A 159 44.28 13.27 15.46
N THR A 160 43.27 12.70 16.14
CA THR A 160 43.01 11.25 16.05
C THR A 160 42.50 10.88 14.65
N THR A 161 43.03 9.81 14.06
CA THR A 161 42.49 9.19 12.85
C THR A 161 41.52 8.06 13.20
N ILE A 162 40.25 8.20 12.80
CA ILE A 162 39.26 7.12 12.91
C ILE A 162 39.29 6.32 11.61
N THR A 163 39.26 4.98 11.70
CA THR A 163 39.22 4.07 10.56
C THR A 163 38.02 3.14 10.67
N TRP A 164 37.06 3.29 9.76
CA TRP A 164 35.97 2.35 9.57
C TRP A 164 36.41 1.23 8.64
N LYS A 165 36.30 -0.02 9.08
CA LYS A 165 36.62 -1.20 8.27
C LYS A 165 35.38 -2.04 8.06
N ASN A 166 35.11 -2.41 6.81
CA ASN A 166 33.99 -3.27 6.47
C ASN A 166 34.30 -4.75 6.79
N TYR A 167 33.54 -5.34 7.71
CA TYR A 167 33.55 -6.75 8.05
C TYR A 167 32.31 -7.51 7.56
N ASP A 168 31.38 -6.83 6.89
CA ASP A 168 30.23 -7.43 6.23
C ASP A 168 30.52 -7.77 4.76
N ASN A 169 29.63 -8.56 4.16
CA ASN A 169 29.71 -9.00 2.77
C ASN A 169 29.04 -8.03 1.78
N GLU A 170 28.38 -6.97 2.27
CA GLU A 170 27.80 -5.90 1.45
C GLU A 170 28.70 -4.66 1.46
N SER A 171 28.57 -3.80 0.44
CA SER A 171 29.29 -2.52 0.38
C SER A 171 28.60 -1.48 1.26
N HIS A 172 29.37 -0.71 2.03
CA HIS A 172 28.86 0.35 2.92
C HIS A 172 29.42 1.72 2.53
N ALA A 173 28.80 2.81 3.00
CA ALA A 173 29.33 4.17 2.82
C ALA A 173 29.06 5.02 4.07
N ILE A 174 30.11 5.36 4.81
CA ILE A 174 30.00 6.07 6.09
C ILE A 174 29.96 7.58 5.86
N THR A 175 28.93 8.23 6.39
CA THR A 175 28.63 9.65 6.16
C THR A 175 28.34 10.35 7.49
N SER A 176 28.98 11.51 7.72
CA SER A 176 28.75 12.34 8.91
C SER A 176 27.37 13.01 8.86
N GLY A 177 26.86 13.43 10.01
CA GLY A 177 25.53 14.01 10.14
C GLY A 177 24.50 12.96 10.53
N VAL A 178 23.33 13.42 10.93
CA VAL A 178 22.19 12.52 11.04
C VAL A 178 21.81 12.10 9.62
N MET A 179 21.29 10.88 9.47
CA MET A 179 20.53 10.57 8.27
C MET A 179 19.55 11.71 8.06
N PRO A 180 19.55 12.42 6.92
CA PRO A 180 18.45 13.30 6.61
C PRO A 180 17.24 12.40 6.72
N THR A 181 16.26 12.79 7.53
CA THR A 181 14.90 12.32 7.27
C THR A 181 14.78 12.46 5.77
N PRO A 182 14.56 11.36 5.00
CA PRO A 182 14.46 11.46 3.56
C PRO A 182 13.59 12.68 3.36
N VAL A 183 14.14 13.73 2.72
CA VAL A 183 13.37 14.94 2.52
C VAL A 183 12.24 14.41 1.68
N ASN A 184 11.14 14.14 2.36
CA ASN A 184 9.95 13.66 1.76
C ASN A 184 9.67 14.87 0.92
N LYS A 185 9.88 14.77 -0.39
CA LYS A 185 9.54 15.81 -1.36
C LYS A 185 8.00 15.97 -1.37
N TYR A 186 7.33 15.63 -0.29
CA TYR A 186 6.00 15.11 -0.09
C TYR A 186 5.76 15.10 1.43
N SER A 187 5.53 16.28 2.01
CA SER A 187 5.00 16.41 3.37
C SER A 187 3.51 16.05 3.38
N PRO A 188 3.01 15.31 4.38
CA PRO A 188 1.58 15.05 4.51
C PRO A 188 0.74 16.34 4.50
N VAL A 189 -0.37 16.34 3.76
CA VAL A 189 -1.30 17.47 3.74
C VAL A 189 -2.50 17.14 4.61
N THR A 190 -2.74 17.96 5.64
CA THR A 190 -3.82 17.78 6.63
C THR A 190 -5.01 18.71 6.37
N GLY A 191 -6.16 18.46 7.01
CA GLY A 191 -7.34 19.35 6.91
C GLY A 191 -7.99 19.41 5.54
N LEU A 192 -8.08 18.28 4.83
CA LEU A 192 -8.73 18.15 3.52
C LEU A 192 -10.13 17.53 3.56
N SER A 193 -10.60 17.06 4.73
CA SER A 193 -11.86 16.32 4.89
C SER A 193 -13.11 17.06 4.38
N ASP A 194 -13.11 18.39 4.43
CA ASP A 194 -14.18 19.28 3.96
C ASP A 194 -13.86 19.98 2.63
N LYS A 195 -12.68 19.71 2.05
CA LYS A 195 -12.20 20.32 0.81
C LYS A 195 -12.20 19.38 -0.39
N LEU A 196 -12.13 18.07 -0.11
CA LEU A 196 -12.14 17.01 -1.10
C LEU A 196 -13.32 16.07 -0.86
N GLU A 197 -13.85 15.55 -1.96
CA GLU A 197 -14.82 14.45 -1.98
C GLU A 197 -14.30 13.31 -2.86
N VAL A 198 -14.85 12.12 -2.61
CA VAL A 198 -14.54 10.91 -3.38
C VAL A 198 -15.80 10.36 -4.02
N GLU A 199 -15.82 10.26 -5.34
CA GLU A 199 -16.85 9.52 -6.07
C GLU A 199 -16.35 8.10 -6.39
N LEU A 200 -17.03 7.09 -5.84
CA LEU A 200 -16.77 5.69 -6.13
C LEU A 200 -17.78 5.19 -7.16
N THR A 201 -17.29 4.59 -8.25
CA THR A 201 -18.11 4.08 -9.36
C THR A 201 -17.81 2.61 -9.63
N HIS A 202 -18.83 1.76 -9.67
CA HIS A 202 -18.70 0.39 -10.17
C HIS A 202 -18.87 0.40 -11.70
N LYS A 203 -17.82 0.05 -12.45
CA LYS A 203 -17.76 0.23 -13.92
C LYS A 203 -18.80 -0.58 -14.67
N ASN A 204 -19.08 -1.81 -14.23
CA ASN A 204 -20.01 -2.70 -14.91
C ASN A 204 -21.47 -2.22 -14.77
N SER A 205 -21.89 -1.85 -13.56
CA SER A 205 -23.26 -1.35 -13.31
C SER A 205 -23.44 0.14 -13.64
N LYS A 206 -22.33 0.89 -13.79
CA LYS A 206 -22.30 2.34 -13.97
C LYS A 206 -22.98 3.12 -12.84
N ARG A 207 -23.06 2.51 -11.66
CA ARG A 207 -23.58 3.17 -10.45
C ARG A 207 -22.45 3.83 -9.69
N SER A 208 -22.73 5.02 -9.17
CA SER A 208 -21.77 5.84 -8.46
C SER A 208 -22.35 6.34 -7.13
N THR A 209 -21.48 6.61 -6.17
CA THR A 209 -21.81 7.29 -4.91
C THR A 209 -20.68 8.24 -4.53
N VAL A 210 -21.03 9.39 -3.95
CA VAL A 210 -20.06 10.30 -3.36
C VAL A 210 -19.90 9.95 -1.89
N LEU A 211 -18.66 9.96 -1.42
CA LEU A 211 -18.22 9.55 -0.10
C LEU A 211 -17.42 10.70 0.53
N SER A 212 -17.74 11.02 1.78
CA SER A 212 -17.02 12.04 2.55
C SER A 212 -15.74 11.46 3.16
N LEU A 213 -14.66 12.23 3.14
CA LEU A 213 -13.38 11.82 3.70
C LEU A 213 -13.29 12.12 5.19
N SER A 214 -12.59 11.25 5.92
CA SER A 214 -12.19 11.47 7.31
C SER A 214 -10.69 11.26 7.44
N GLU A 215 -9.99 12.23 8.00
CA GLU A 215 -8.55 12.13 8.26
C GLU A 215 -8.27 11.02 9.28
N ASP A 216 -7.25 10.20 9.00
CA ASP A 216 -6.79 9.14 9.89
C ASP A 216 -5.89 9.75 10.98
N PRO A 217 -6.33 9.75 12.26
CA PRO A 217 -5.54 10.36 13.33
C PRO A 217 -4.24 9.59 13.63
N GLY A 218 -4.12 8.32 13.21
CA GLY A 218 -2.91 7.53 13.35
C GLY A 218 -1.90 7.73 12.21
N ASN A 219 -2.34 8.28 11.08
CA ASN A 219 -1.55 8.40 9.86
C ASN A 219 -1.79 9.79 9.23
N VAL A 220 -0.96 10.77 9.61
CA VAL A 220 -1.10 12.16 9.13
C VAL A 220 -1.07 12.22 7.59
N GLY A 221 -2.02 12.96 6.98
CA GLY A 221 -2.18 13.09 5.53
C GLY A 221 -2.82 11.91 4.81
N LYS A 222 -3.23 10.88 5.56
CA LYS A 222 -4.11 9.81 5.09
C LYS A 222 -5.56 10.14 5.44
N TYR A 223 -6.43 9.88 4.50
CA TYR A 223 -7.87 10.05 4.60
C TYR A 223 -8.55 8.75 4.21
N THR A 224 -9.66 8.46 4.87
CA THR A 224 -10.43 7.25 4.63
C THR A 224 -11.89 7.57 4.42
N SER A 225 -12.57 6.74 3.64
CA SER A 225 -14.03 6.71 3.60
C SER A 225 -14.55 5.29 3.51
N ASN A 226 -15.40 4.91 4.46
CA ASN A 226 -15.87 3.55 4.59
C ASN A 226 -16.94 3.23 3.54
N PHE A 227 -16.88 2.03 2.97
CA PHE A 227 -17.91 1.50 2.09
C PHE A 227 -17.97 -0.02 2.19
N VAL A 228 -19.07 -0.62 1.73
CA VAL A 228 -19.17 -2.07 1.57
C VAL A 228 -19.36 -2.34 0.07
N PRO A 229 -18.37 -2.91 -0.64
CA PRO A 229 -18.58 -3.34 -2.02
C PRO A 229 -19.67 -4.40 -2.07
N THR A 230 -20.61 -4.28 -3.01
CA THR A 230 -21.73 -5.24 -3.16
C THR A 230 -21.66 -6.05 -4.44
N ASP A 231 -20.72 -5.75 -5.31
CA ASP A 231 -20.47 -6.47 -6.56
C ASP A 231 -18.95 -6.60 -6.73
N THR A 232 -18.50 -7.73 -7.26
CA THR A 232 -17.11 -7.92 -7.70
C THR A 232 -16.79 -7.11 -8.96
N GLY A 233 -15.51 -6.88 -9.21
CA GLY A 233 -14.96 -6.41 -10.47
C GLY A 233 -14.35 -5.03 -10.36
N ILE A 234 -14.41 -4.32 -11.49
CA ILE A 234 -13.66 -3.07 -11.69
C ILE A 234 -14.40 -1.89 -11.07
N TYR A 235 -13.69 -1.19 -10.20
CA TYR A 235 -14.10 0.07 -9.61
C TYR A 235 -13.25 1.23 -10.13
N GLN A 236 -13.86 2.42 -10.14
CA GLN A 236 -13.23 3.69 -10.45
C GLN A 236 -13.43 4.63 -9.27
N ILE A 237 -12.35 5.26 -8.83
CA ILE A 237 -12.35 6.25 -7.76
C ILE A 237 -12.02 7.61 -8.39
N ARG A 238 -12.89 8.60 -8.18
CA ARG A 238 -12.65 9.97 -8.59
C ARG A 238 -12.50 10.85 -7.37
N ILE A 239 -11.37 11.53 -7.24
CA ILE A 239 -11.10 12.52 -6.19
C ILE A 239 -11.34 13.89 -6.79
N PHE A 240 -12.13 14.73 -6.13
CA PHE A 240 -12.37 16.09 -6.63
C PHE A 240 -12.52 17.12 -5.52
N GLY A 241 -12.12 18.36 -5.82
CA GLY A 241 -12.18 19.48 -4.88
C GLY A 241 -11.06 20.50 -5.12
N ILE A 242 -10.73 21.32 -4.12
CA ILE A 242 -9.71 22.36 -4.26
C ILE A 242 -8.75 22.34 -3.07
N ILE A 243 -7.45 22.33 -3.33
CA ILE A 243 -6.37 22.43 -2.33
C ILE A 243 -5.50 23.62 -2.70
N ASP A 244 -5.39 24.64 -1.84
CA ASP A 244 -4.53 25.81 -2.06
C ASP A 244 -4.62 26.39 -3.49
N ASN A 245 -5.86 26.57 -3.98
CA ASN A 245 -6.20 27.06 -5.32
C ASN A 245 -5.88 26.11 -6.49
N ILE A 246 -5.45 24.88 -6.22
CA ILE A 246 -5.29 23.81 -7.19
C ILE A 246 -6.59 23.01 -7.25
N GLU A 247 -7.24 23.02 -8.41
CA GLU A 247 -8.39 22.16 -8.68
C GLU A 247 -7.91 20.73 -8.84
N ILE A 248 -8.46 19.83 -8.03
CA ILE A 248 -8.26 18.40 -8.09
C ILE A 248 -9.49 17.80 -8.76
N ASN A 249 -9.28 16.99 -9.79
CA ASN A 249 -10.34 16.25 -10.46
C ASN A 249 -9.77 14.99 -11.11
N GLU A 250 -9.38 14.06 -10.24
CA GLU A 250 -8.51 12.96 -10.58
C GLU A 250 -9.25 11.62 -10.54
N ILE A 251 -9.30 10.93 -11.68
CA ILE A 251 -9.85 9.58 -11.81
C ILE A 251 -8.75 8.53 -11.69
N PHE A 252 -9.01 7.47 -10.93
CA PHE A 252 -8.21 6.26 -10.79
C PHE A 252 -9.11 5.06 -11.10
N VAL A 253 -8.61 4.08 -11.84
CA VAL A 253 -9.28 2.81 -12.11
C VAL A 253 -8.51 1.67 -11.47
N SER A 254 -9.18 0.56 -11.20
CA SER A 254 -8.58 -0.66 -10.66
C SER A 254 -7.90 -1.50 -11.75
N GLU A 255 -7.09 -2.47 -11.34
CA GLU A 255 -6.20 -3.26 -12.21
C GLU A 255 -6.91 -3.90 -13.42
N GLY A 256 -8.17 -4.34 -13.28
CA GLY A 256 -8.92 -4.97 -14.37
C GLY A 256 -9.17 -4.06 -15.59
N ASP A 257 -8.96 -2.75 -15.44
CA ASP A 257 -8.99 -1.75 -16.53
C ASP A 257 -7.61 -1.11 -16.79
N GLY A 258 -6.53 -1.78 -16.39
CA GLY A 258 -5.14 -1.30 -16.55
C GLY A 258 -4.72 -0.27 -15.49
N GLY A 259 -5.43 -0.25 -14.37
CA GLY A 259 -5.18 0.62 -13.23
C GLY A 259 -4.12 0.13 -12.25
N ASN A 260 -4.03 0.80 -11.10
CA ASN A 260 -2.93 0.65 -10.13
C ASN A 260 -3.43 0.35 -8.70
N PHE A 261 -4.67 -0.12 -8.53
CA PHE A 261 -5.19 -0.62 -7.24
C PHE A 261 -6.12 -1.81 -7.49
N ASP A 262 -6.27 -2.70 -6.51
CA ASP A 262 -6.90 -4.00 -6.71
C ASP A 262 -8.38 -3.93 -7.16
N ASP A 263 -8.82 -4.91 -7.96
CA ASP A 263 -10.24 -5.15 -8.23
C ASP A 263 -10.95 -5.70 -6.98
N VAL A 264 -12.27 -5.50 -6.89
CA VAL A 264 -13.07 -6.18 -5.86
C VAL A 264 -13.25 -7.65 -6.26
N THR A 265 -12.90 -8.57 -5.35
CA THR A 265 -12.98 -10.01 -5.57
C THR A 265 -14.13 -10.66 -4.78
N SER A 266 -14.45 -11.91 -5.14
CA SER A 266 -15.46 -12.69 -4.42
C SER A 266 -14.93 -13.14 -3.06
N GLN A 267 -15.77 -12.97 -2.02
CA GLN A 267 -15.51 -13.50 -0.70
C GLN A 267 -15.58 -15.04 -0.63
N ASP A 268 -16.06 -15.73 -1.68
CA ASP A 268 -16.14 -17.21 -1.71
C ASP A 268 -14.80 -17.88 -1.39
N SER A 269 -13.70 -17.23 -1.77
CA SER A 269 -12.34 -17.71 -1.55
C SER A 269 -11.90 -17.73 -0.08
N ILE A 270 -12.57 -16.96 0.79
CA ILE A 270 -12.22 -16.79 2.21
C ILE A 270 -13.31 -17.29 3.16
N GLN A 271 -14.40 -17.85 2.63
CA GLN A 271 -15.49 -18.39 3.45
C GLN A 271 -15.18 -19.81 3.96
N PHE A 272 -15.31 -19.98 5.27
CA PHE A 272 -15.18 -21.27 5.95
C PHE A 272 -16.06 -21.26 7.22
N PRO A 273 -16.63 -22.40 7.66
CA PRO A 273 -16.62 -23.74 7.03
C PRO A 273 -17.65 -23.92 5.92
N ASN A 274 -18.66 -23.06 5.85
CA ASN A 274 -19.71 -23.14 4.84
C ASN A 274 -19.64 -21.91 3.94
N THR A 275 -19.80 -22.11 2.64
CA THR A 275 -19.93 -21.01 1.68
C THR A 275 -21.37 -20.52 1.64
N THR A 276 -21.58 -19.22 1.78
CA THR A 276 -22.88 -18.56 1.61
C THR A 276 -22.92 -17.86 0.26
N SER A 277 -23.93 -18.18 -0.55
CA SER A 277 -24.18 -17.45 -1.80
C SER A 277 -24.24 -15.95 -1.58
N SER A 278 -23.65 -15.20 -2.51
CA SER A 278 -23.71 -13.74 -2.46
C SER A 278 -25.16 -13.24 -2.60
N ASN A 279 -25.44 -12.03 -2.12
CA ASN A 279 -26.77 -11.42 -2.24
C ASN A 279 -27.27 -11.38 -3.70
N ARG A 280 -26.33 -11.25 -4.65
CA ARG A 280 -26.61 -11.24 -6.08
C ARG A 280 -27.02 -12.62 -6.60
N GLU A 281 -26.33 -13.68 -6.21
CA GLU A 281 -26.73 -15.05 -6.59
C GLU A 281 -28.13 -15.37 -6.07
N LEU A 282 -28.43 -14.96 -4.84
CA LEU A 282 -29.76 -15.12 -4.27
C LEU A 282 -30.81 -14.33 -5.06
N GLN A 283 -30.54 -13.06 -5.40
CA GLN A 283 -31.44 -12.26 -6.23
C GLN A 283 -31.63 -12.85 -7.63
N ASN A 284 -30.56 -13.31 -8.28
CA ASN A 284 -30.64 -13.93 -9.60
C ASN A 284 -31.44 -15.24 -9.56
N ALA A 285 -31.27 -16.06 -8.53
CA ALA A 285 -32.07 -17.26 -8.31
C ALA A 285 -33.55 -16.91 -8.11
N LEU A 286 -33.85 -15.88 -7.30
CA LEU A 286 -35.22 -15.39 -7.09
C LEU A 286 -35.84 -14.84 -8.38
N THR A 287 -35.12 -14.03 -9.16
CA THR A 287 -35.60 -13.54 -10.45
C THR A 287 -35.84 -14.69 -11.43
N GLY A 288 -34.96 -15.70 -11.46
CA GLY A 288 -35.16 -16.91 -12.27
C GLY A 288 -36.40 -17.70 -11.86
N ILE A 289 -36.65 -17.83 -10.56
CA ILE A 289 -37.86 -18.47 -10.02
C ILE A 289 -39.12 -17.67 -10.41
N SER A 290 -39.11 -16.35 -10.22
CA SER A 290 -40.23 -15.47 -10.59
C SER A 290 -40.55 -15.55 -12.08
N ASN A 291 -39.52 -15.49 -12.94
CA ASN A 291 -39.69 -15.62 -14.39
C ASN A 291 -40.24 -16.99 -14.78
N SER A 292 -39.75 -18.06 -14.15
CA SER A 292 -40.24 -19.43 -14.39
C SER A 292 -41.70 -19.58 -13.93
N ALA A 293 -42.07 -18.96 -12.81
CA ALA A 293 -43.44 -18.94 -12.30
C ALA A 293 -44.38 -18.16 -13.24
N GLU A 294 -43.96 -17.00 -13.74
CA GLU A 294 -44.72 -16.24 -14.74
C GLU A 294 -44.89 -17.00 -16.05
N GLN A 295 -43.85 -17.66 -16.54
CA GLN A 295 -43.93 -18.52 -17.73
C GLN A 295 -44.90 -19.69 -17.53
N ALA A 296 -44.89 -20.32 -16.35
CA ALA A 296 -45.85 -21.36 -15.99
C ALA A 296 -47.29 -20.82 -15.96
N LEU A 297 -47.52 -19.66 -15.33
CA LEU A 297 -48.83 -18.99 -15.28
C LEU A 297 -49.35 -18.61 -16.67
N ASN A 298 -48.48 -18.07 -17.53
CA ASN A 298 -48.86 -17.72 -18.90
C ASN A 298 -49.13 -18.96 -19.77
N SER A 299 -48.42 -20.06 -19.54
CA SER A 299 -48.71 -21.35 -20.18
C SER A 299 -50.07 -21.91 -19.74
N ILE A 300 -50.53 -21.62 -18.52
CA ILE A 300 -51.84 -22.03 -18.01
C ILE A 300 -52.99 -21.22 -18.63
N ASN A 301 -52.78 -19.93 -18.93
CA ASN A 301 -53.78 -19.10 -19.62
C ASN A 301 -54.06 -19.53 -21.08
N GLY A 302 -53.20 -20.37 -21.66
CA GLY A 302 -53.41 -21.00 -22.96
C GLY A 302 -54.24 -22.29 -22.94
N PHE A 303 -54.62 -22.81 -21.76
CA PHE A 303 -55.29 -24.12 -21.62
C PHE A 303 -56.75 -24.03 -21.09
N ARG A 304 -57.59 -24.92 -21.61
CA ARG A 304 -59.02 -25.09 -21.27
C ARG A 304 -59.21 -25.45 -19.79
N PRO A 305 -60.34 -25.05 -19.14
CA PRO A 305 -60.52 -24.96 -17.67
C PRO A 305 -60.40 -26.25 -16.84
N ILE A 306 -60.13 -27.42 -17.42
CA ILE A 306 -60.08 -28.70 -16.69
C ILE A 306 -58.69 -28.99 -16.08
N LEU A 307 -57.61 -28.38 -16.58
CA LEU A 307 -56.24 -28.60 -16.07
C LEU A 307 -55.89 -27.75 -14.83
N ILE A 308 -56.69 -26.74 -14.50
CA ILE A 308 -56.44 -25.78 -13.41
C ILE A 308 -56.61 -26.46 -12.04
N ILE A 309 -57.54 -27.41 -11.92
CA ILE A 309 -57.81 -28.11 -10.64
C ILE A 309 -56.63 -28.99 -10.22
N SER A 310 -55.95 -29.66 -11.17
CA SER A 310 -54.83 -30.56 -10.86
C SER A 310 -53.57 -29.85 -10.35
N LEU A 311 -53.28 -28.63 -10.84
CA LEU A 311 -52.10 -27.89 -10.41
C LEU A 311 -52.29 -27.22 -9.04
N ILE A 312 -53.50 -26.71 -8.75
CA ILE A 312 -53.85 -26.17 -7.43
C ILE A 312 -53.74 -27.27 -6.36
N ILE A 313 -54.15 -28.51 -6.66
CA ILE A 313 -53.99 -29.66 -5.76
C ILE A 313 -52.51 -29.98 -5.51
N SER A 314 -51.64 -29.86 -6.52
CA SER A 314 -50.20 -30.11 -6.36
C SER A 314 -49.50 -29.06 -5.48
N ILE A 315 -49.87 -27.78 -5.61
CA ILE A 315 -49.30 -26.69 -4.80
C ILE A 315 -49.80 -26.78 -3.35
N VAL A 316 -51.09 -27.09 -3.13
CA VAL A 316 -51.64 -27.30 -1.78
C VAL A 316 -51.03 -28.55 -1.12
N GLY A 317 -50.73 -29.61 -1.88
CA GLY A 317 -50.03 -30.80 -1.39
C GLY A 317 -48.61 -30.51 -0.89
N ALA A 318 -47.86 -29.63 -1.56
CA ALA A 318 -46.52 -29.24 -1.14
C ALA A 318 -46.53 -28.41 0.17
N VAL A 319 -47.53 -27.54 0.34
CA VAL A 319 -47.71 -26.73 1.56
C VAL A 319 -48.17 -27.58 2.76
N ALA A 320 -49.01 -28.60 2.54
CA ALA A 320 -49.42 -29.55 3.58
C ALA A 320 -48.29 -30.52 3.99
N GLY A 321 -47.41 -30.89 3.06
CA GLY A 321 -46.23 -31.73 3.34
C GLY A 321 -45.20 -31.03 4.24
N LEU A 322 -44.98 -29.73 4.04
CA LEU A 322 -44.06 -28.93 4.87
C LEU A 322 -44.56 -28.76 6.31
N SER A 323 -45.87 -28.63 6.51
CA SER A 323 -46.48 -28.52 7.84
C SER A 323 -46.50 -29.86 8.60
N ALA A 324 -46.68 -30.99 7.90
CA ALA A 324 -46.53 -32.32 8.51
C ALA A 324 -45.07 -32.62 8.95
N LEU A 325 -44.08 -32.13 8.19
CA LEU A 325 -42.66 -32.29 8.53
C LEU A 325 -42.27 -31.47 9.77
N SER A 326 -42.81 -30.25 9.94
CA SER A 326 -42.62 -29.45 11.16
C SER A 326 -43.25 -30.08 12.41
N ILE A 327 -44.41 -30.76 12.29
CA ILE A 327 -45.06 -31.42 13.43
C ILE A 327 -44.28 -32.67 13.89
N ILE A 328 -43.63 -33.39 12.96
CA ILE A 328 -42.82 -34.57 13.27
C ILE A 328 -41.48 -34.16 13.92
N LEU A 329 -40.90 -33.02 13.52
CA LEU A 329 -39.64 -32.52 14.08
C LEU A 329 -39.79 -31.89 15.48
N PHE A 330 -40.98 -31.43 15.87
CA PHE A 330 -41.25 -30.86 17.21
C PHE A 330 -41.68 -31.89 18.27
N LYS A 331 -41.78 -33.18 17.91
CA LYS A 331 -42.24 -34.24 18.83
C LYS A 331 -41.17 -35.26 19.20
N LYS A 332 -39.89 -34.91 19.03
CA LYS A 332 -38.75 -35.74 19.43
C LYS A 332 -37.83 -34.99 20.39
#